data_AF-A0AAW9W8B5-F1
#
_entry.id   AF-A0AAW9W8B5-F1
#
_cell.length_a   1.000
_cell.length_b   1.000
_cell.length_c   1.000
_cell.angle_alpha   90.00
_cell.angle_beta   90.00
_cell.angle_gamma   90.00
#
_symmetry.space_group_name_H-M   'P 1'
#
loop_
_entity.id
_entity.type
_entity.pdbx_description
1 polymer ?
#
loop_
_entity_poly.entity_id
_entity_poly.type
_entity_poly.pdbx_seq_one_letter_code
_entity_poly.pdbx_strand_id
1 'polypeptide(L)'
;HVLGKYPEHIFKYWERKGISVDFTDQDKEDLLGGTVDYIGFSYYMSFAIDSHRENSPYFDYLETEDLVKNNYVKASEWEWQIDPEGLRYALNWFTD
;
A
#
# COMPACT_ATOMS: atom_id res chain seq x y z
N HIS A 1 -4.69 14.34 -4.06
CA HIS A 1 -4.43 13.49 -2.88
C HIS A 1 -5.75 13.23 -2.15
N VAL A 2 -6.11 12.02 -1.70
CA VAL A 2 -7.46 11.79 -1.11
C VAL A 2 -7.70 12.61 0.16
N LEU A 3 -6.80 12.51 1.13
CA LEU A 3 -6.94 13.16 2.46
C LEU A 3 -6.15 14.47 2.62
N GLY A 4 -5.53 14.96 1.55
CA GLY A 4 -4.61 16.10 1.58
C GLY A 4 -3.45 16.07 2.59
N LYS A 5 -3.04 14.91 3.10
CA LYS A 5 -1.96 14.79 4.10
C LYS A 5 -1.25 13.44 4.04
N TYR A 6 0.03 13.43 4.37
CA TYR A 6 0.76 12.18 4.58
C TYR A 6 0.17 11.37 5.75
N PRO A 7 0.06 10.04 5.64
CA PRO A 7 -0.30 9.17 6.75
C PRO A 7 0.72 9.28 7.89
N GLU A 8 0.28 9.30 9.15
CA GLU A 8 1.18 9.55 10.30
C GLU A 8 2.33 8.53 10.42
N HIS A 9 2.08 7.27 10.03
CA HIS A 9 3.08 6.22 10.09
C HIS A 9 4.28 6.47 9.15
N ILE A 10 4.12 7.26 8.08
CA ILE A 10 5.20 7.48 7.10
C ILE A 10 6.36 8.27 7.71
N PHE A 11 6.09 9.21 8.62
CA PHE A 11 7.12 10.01 9.27
C PHE A 11 8.05 9.12 10.10
N LYS A 12 7.48 8.14 10.82
CA LYS A 12 8.27 7.16 11.57
C LYS A 12 9.00 6.19 10.65
N TYR A 13 8.41 5.81 9.52
CA TYR A 13 9.10 4.99 8.53
C TYR A 13 10.34 5.72 7.95
N TRP A 14 10.20 6.99 7.57
CA TRP A 14 11.30 7.80 7.06
C TRP A 14 12.41 8.01 8.08
N GLU A 15 12.05 8.35 9.33
CA GLU A 15 13.00 8.48 10.45
C GLU A 15 13.85 7.20 10.60
N ARG A 16 13.20 6.02 10.65
CA ARG A 16 13.88 4.72 10.78
C ARG A 16 14.78 4.38 9.59
N LYS A 17 14.41 4.80 8.38
CA LYS A 17 15.17 4.54 7.15
C LYS A 17 16.20 5.62 6.83
N GLY A 18 16.29 6.69 7.64
CA GLY A 18 17.15 7.84 7.35
C GLY A 18 16.75 8.59 6.07
N ILE A 19 15.47 8.51 5.68
CA ILE A 19 14.95 9.21 4.51
C ILE A 19 14.62 10.65 4.95
N SER A 20 15.29 11.61 4.33
CA SER A 20 15.00 13.03 4.52
C SER A 20 14.17 13.53 3.34
N VAL A 21 12.97 14.00 3.63
CA VAL A 21 12.08 14.61 2.64
C VAL A 21 11.98 16.10 2.98
N ASP A 22 12.23 16.96 1.99
CA ASP A 22 11.94 18.37 2.11
C ASP A 22 10.43 18.56 2.00
N PHE A 23 9.77 18.81 3.12
CA PHE A 23 8.33 18.97 3.21
C PHE A 23 8.01 20.28 3.91
N THR A 24 7.62 21.26 3.11
CA THR A 24 7.37 22.64 3.54
C THR A 24 5.93 22.84 4.00
N ASP A 25 5.65 24.01 4.57
CA ASP A 25 4.27 24.38 4.89
C ASP A 25 3.44 24.62 3.62
N GLN A 26 4.06 25.06 2.51
CA GLN A 26 3.38 25.20 1.22
C GLN A 26 2.94 23.84 0.69
N ASP A 27 3.76 22.79 0.82
CA ASP A 27 3.38 21.44 0.38
C ASP A 27 2.15 20.92 1.15
N LYS A 28 2.00 21.29 2.43
CA LYS A 28 0.81 20.95 3.21
C LYS A 28 -0.43 21.65 2.66
N GLU A 29 -0.32 22.93 2.33
CA GLU A 29 -1.41 23.71 1.74
C GLU A 29 -1.80 23.14 0.37
N ASP A 30 -0.81 22.84 -0.47
CA ASP A 30 -1.02 22.31 -1.82
C ASP A 30 -1.66 20.93 -1.79
N LEU A 31 -1.22 20.03 -0.90
CA LEU A 31 -1.83 18.72 -0.73
C LEU A 31 -3.29 18.82 -0.25
N LEU A 32 -3.57 19.74 0.69
CA LEU A 32 -4.91 19.96 1.21
C LEU A 32 -5.85 20.57 0.16
N GLY A 33 -5.35 21.53 -0.62
CA GLY A 33 -6.08 22.15 -1.72
C GLY A 33 -6.26 21.24 -2.94
N GLY A 34 -5.34 20.31 -3.17
CA GLY A 34 -5.31 19.38 -4.31
C GLY A 34 -6.01 18.05 -4.05
N THR A 35 -7.12 18.04 -3.31
CA THR A 35 -7.90 16.81 -3.07
C THR A 35 -8.72 16.41 -4.29
N VAL A 36 -9.01 15.10 -4.41
CA VAL A 36 -9.70 14.53 -5.59
C VAL A 36 -11.13 14.13 -5.24
N ASP A 37 -12.04 14.24 -6.20
CA ASP A 37 -13.45 13.84 -6.01
C ASP A 37 -13.67 12.33 -6.03
N TYR A 38 -12.76 11.57 -6.66
CA TYR A 38 -12.85 10.12 -6.77
C TYR A 38 -11.46 9.47 -6.83
N ILE A 39 -11.41 8.19 -6.46
CA ILE A 39 -10.23 7.34 -6.58
C ILE A 39 -10.41 6.45 -7.81
N GLY A 40 -9.58 6.67 -8.84
CA GLY A 40 -9.39 5.70 -9.91
C GLY A 40 -8.27 4.72 -9.56
N PHE A 41 -8.51 3.43 -9.66
CA PHE A 41 -7.49 2.40 -9.46
C PHE A 41 -7.63 1.27 -10.47
N SER A 42 -6.52 0.59 -10.73
CA SER A 42 -6.48 -0.63 -11.53
C SER A 42 -6.33 -1.83 -10.60
N TYR A 43 -7.20 -2.82 -10.73
CA TYR A 43 -7.12 -4.05 -9.97
C TYR A 43 -6.91 -5.23 -10.91
N TYR A 44 -5.88 -6.03 -10.63
CA TYR A 44 -5.59 -7.26 -11.36
C TYR A 44 -5.68 -8.48 -10.43
N MET A 45 -5.04 -8.40 -9.27
CA MET A 45 -4.95 -9.48 -8.30
C MET A 45 -4.65 -8.95 -6.89
N SER A 46 -4.82 -9.80 -5.88
CA SER A 46 -4.31 -9.57 -4.52
C SER A 46 -2.95 -10.23 -4.32
N PHE A 47 -2.25 -9.81 -3.27
CA PHE A 47 -1.02 -10.44 -2.80
C PHE A 47 -1.21 -10.95 -1.37
N ALA A 48 -0.63 -12.12 -1.10
CA ALA A 48 -0.45 -12.63 0.25
C ALA A 48 1.00 -12.39 0.67
N ILE A 49 1.21 -12.07 1.94
CA ILE A 49 2.54 -11.83 2.50
C ILE A 49 2.75 -12.67 3.77
N ASP A 50 4.01 -12.99 4.08
CA ASP A 50 4.38 -13.70 5.30
C ASP A 50 5.53 -13.00 6.04
N SER A 51 5.43 -12.95 7.36
CA SER A 51 6.41 -12.32 8.26
C SER A 51 7.56 -13.26 8.65
N HIS A 52 8.13 -13.96 7.67
CA HIS A 52 9.12 -15.02 7.87
C HIS A 52 10.55 -14.49 8.14
N ARG A 53 10.80 -13.19 7.96
CA ARG A 53 12.13 -12.59 8.12
C ARG A 53 12.49 -12.38 9.60
N GLU A 54 13.51 -13.11 10.07
CA GLU A 54 13.94 -13.10 11.48
C GLU A 54 14.39 -11.71 11.97
N ASN A 55 14.89 -10.84 11.09
CA ASN A 55 15.42 -9.51 11.42
C ASN A 55 14.55 -8.36 10.90
N SER A 56 13.22 -8.50 10.95
CA SER A 56 12.27 -7.45 10.55
C SER A 56 11.47 -6.91 11.74
N PRO A 57 12.10 -6.14 12.67
CA PRO A 57 11.45 -5.71 13.91
C PRO A 57 10.26 -4.77 13.70
N TYR A 58 10.13 -4.18 12.50
CA TYR A 58 9.06 -3.24 12.15
C TYR A 58 8.11 -3.79 11.08
N PHE A 59 8.32 -5.03 10.62
CA PHE A 59 7.53 -5.66 9.55
C PHE A 59 7.40 -4.78 8.30
N ASP A 60 8.46 -4.02 7.96
CA ASP A 60 8.46 -3.17 6.78
C ASP A 60 8.39 -4.06 5.53
N TYR A 61 7.33 -3.95 4.73
CA TYR A 61 7.11 -4.78 3.54
C TYR A 61 8.28 -4.73 2.55
N LEU A 62 8.70 -5.89 2.07
CA LEU A 62 9.72 -6.07 1.03
C LEU A 62 9.21 -7.07 -0.02
N GLU A 63 8.76 -6.55 -1.15
CA GLU A 63 8.09 -7.32 -2.21
C GLU A 63 8.89 -8.54 -2.70
N THR A 64 10.22 -8.42 -2.81
CA THR A 64 11.07 -9.50 -3.32
C THR A 64 11.19 -10.70 -2.37
N GLU A 65 10.83 -10.54 -1.08
CA GLU A 65 11.01 -11.56 -0.05
C GLU A 65 9.68 -11.96 0.59
N ASP A 66 8.79 -10.99 0.85
CA ASP A 66 7.59 -11.21 1.66
C ASP A 66 6.42 -11.82 0.88
N LEU A 67 6.44 -11.77 -0.45
CA LEU A 67 5.37 -12.32 -1.28
C LEU A 67 5.30 -13.84 -1.19
N VAL A 68 4.12 -14.35 -0.86
CA VAL A 68 3.84 -15.80 -0.83
C VAL A 68 2.66 -16.17 -1.72
N LYS A 69 2.66 -17.41 -2.20
CA LYS A 69 1.55 -17.93 -3.00
C LYS A 69 0.30 -18.09 -2.13
N ASN A 70 -0.80 -17.49 -2.54
CA ASN A 70 -2.09 -17.76 -1.95
C ASN A 70 -2.65 -19.07 -2.51
N ASN A 71 -2.62 -20.14 -1.70
CA ASN A 71 -3.08 -21.47 -2.12
C ASN A 71 -4.62 -21.61 -2.18
N TYR A 72 -5.37 -20.56 -1.84
CA TYR A 72 -6.83 -20.56 -1.81
C TYR A 72 -7.48 -19.95 -3.05
N VAL A 73 -6.68 -19.33 -3.93
CA VAL A 73 -7.15 -18.74 -5.19
C VAL A 73 -6.48 -19.42 -6.38
N LYS A 74 -7.16 -19.36 -7.53
CA LYS A 74 -6.61 -19.88 -8.79
C LYS A 74 -5.54 -18.92 -9.31
N ALA A 75 -4.72 -19.38 -10.24
CA ALA A 75 -3.77 -18.56 -10.98
C ALA A 75 -3.97 -18.72 -12.49
N SER A 76 -3.62 -17.69 -13.24
CA SER A 76 -3.56 -17.70 -14.70
C SER A 76 -2.35 -18.49 -15.21
N GLU A 77 -2.23 -18.65 -16.53
CA GLU A 77 -1.06 -19.26 -17.18
C GLU A 77 0.24 -18.47 -16.94
N TRP A 78 0.12 -17.18 -16.61
CA TRP A 78 1.24 -16.30 -16.25
C TRP A 78 1.47 -16.24 -14.73
N GLU A 79 0.89 -17.19 -14.00
CA GLU A 79 0.96 -17.32 -12.54
C GLU A 79 0.35 -16.15 -11.74
N TRP A 80 -0.33 -15.21 -12.42
CA TRP A 80 -1.07 -14.15 -11.74
C TRP A 80 -2.29 -14.72 -11.02
N GLN A 81 -2.47 -14.35 -9.76
CA GLN A 81 -3.59 -14.81 -8.95
C GLN A 81 -4.91 -14.25 -9.49
N ILE A 82 -5.96 -15.06 -9.49
CA ILE A 82 -7.31 -14.68 -9.92
C ILE A 82 -8.17 -14.57 -8.67
N ASP A 83 -8.29 -13.35 -8.15
CA ASP A 83 -8.99 -13.05 -6.90
C ASP A 83 -10.09 -11.97 -7.11
N PRO A 84 -11.33 -12.37 -7.40
CA PRO A 84 -12.43 -11.41 -7.53
C PRO A 84 -12.92 -10.86 -6.18
N GLU A 85 -12.71 -11.57 -5.06
CA GLU A 85 -13.13 -11.09 -3.74
C GLU A 85 -12.19 -9.98 -3.23
N GLY A 86 -10.91 -10.07 -3.54
CA GLY A 86 -9.94 -9.02 -3.25
C GLY A 86 -10.32 -7.66 -3.85
N LEU A 87 -10.95 -7.63 -5.03
CA LEU A 87 -11.49 -6.38 -5.59
C LEU A 87 -12.59 -5.80 -4.69
N ARG A 88 -13.52 -6.63 -4.22
CA ARG A 88 -14.58 -6.19 -3.31
C ARG A 88 -14.00 -5.67 -2.00
N TYR A 89 -12.99 -6.34 -1.44
CA TYR A 89 -12.31 -5.88 -0.22
C TYR A 89 -11.60 -4.55 -0.42
N ALA A 90 -10.89 -4.36 -1.55
CA ALA A 90 -10.25 -3.09 -1.86
C ALA A 90 -11.26 -1.94 -1.99
N LEU A 91 -12.39 -2.18 -2.68
CA LEU A 91 -13.47 -1.20 -2.81
C LEU A 91 -14.04 -0.81 -1.44
N ASN A 92 -14.31 -1.78 -0.57
CA ASN A 92 -14.79 -1.51 0.78
C ASN A 92 -13.75 -0.71 1.59
N TRP A 93 -12.48 -1.13 1.56
CA TRP A 93 -11.40 -0.45 2.29
C TRP A 93 -11.26 1.02 1.90
N PHE A 94 -11.43 1.36 0.62
CA PHE A 94 -11.36 2.75 0.16
C PHE A 94 -12.56 3.60 0.61
N THR A 95 -13.66 2.98 1.01
CA THR A 95 -14.90 3.68 1.41
C THR A 95 -15.20 3.64 2.90
N ASP A 96 -14.53 2.76 3.66
CA ASP A 96 -14.62 2.64 5.11
C ASP A 96 -13.78 3.72 5.83
#